data_AF-A0A3M1XPC5-F1
#
_entry.id   AF-A0A3M1XPC5-F1
#
_cell.length_a   1.000
_cell.length_b   1.000
_cell.length_c   1.000
_cell.angle_alpha   90.00
_cell.angle_beta   90.00
_cell.angle_gamma   90.00
#
_symmetry.space_group_name_H-M   'P 1'
#
loop_
_entity.id
_entity.type
_entity.pdbx_description
1 polymer ?
#
loop_
_entity_poly.entity_id
_entity_poly.type
_entity_poly.pdbx_seq_one_letter_code
_entity_poly.pdbx_strand_id
1 'polypeptide(L)'
;MGAEQKRRSWAEPYKIKMVESVRIPTYEERVRAIKEAGYNTFLLRSRDVYIDLLTDSGTSAMSDRQWAGLMLGDEAYAGSENFYFLEETVRQVYGYRYVVPTHQGRAAEHLISRILIKPGDIIPGNMYFTTTRLHQELAGGTFV
;
A
#
# COMPACT_ATOMS: atom_id res chain seq x y z
N MET A 1 -42.89 -18.45 9.04
CA MET A 1 -41.84 -18.15 8.05
C MET A 1 -40.67 -17.57 8.82
N GLY A 2 -39.63 -18.37 9.03
CA GLY A 2 -38.56 -18.09 9.99
C GLY A 2 -37.71 -16.90 9.57
N ALA A 3 -37.55 -15.94 10.47
CA ALA A 3 -36.54 -14.91 10.34
C ALA A 3 -35.16 -15.59 10.33
N GLU A 4 -34.51 -15.56 9.18
CA GLU A 4 -33.14 -16.01 9.01
C GLU A 4 -32.25 -15.11 9.88
N GLN A 5 -31.91 -15.61 11.07
CA GLN A 5 -31.05 -14.93 12.02
C GLN A 5 -29.64 -14.93 11.41
N LYS A 6 -29.32 -13.93 10.59
CA LYS A 6 -27.96 -13.68 10.07
C LYS A 6 -27.03 -13.57 11.27
N ARG A 7 -26.38 -14.68 11.63
CA ARG A 7 -25.26 -14.67 12.57
C ARG A 7 -24.15 -13.88 11.90
N ARG A 8 -24.07 -12.58 12.18
CA ARG A 8 -22.91 -11.74 11.86
C ARG A 8 -21.77 -12.21 12.75
N SER A 9 -21.14 -13.32 12.38
CA SER A 9 -19.93 -13.78 13.04
C SER A 9 -18.81 -12.84 12.63
N TRP A 10 -18.20 -12.20 13.62
CA TRP A 10 -17.03 -11.32 13.46
C TRP A 10 -15.71 -12.09 13.44
N ALA A 11 -15.76 -13.43 13.44
CA ALA A 11 -14.56 -14.26 13.35
C ALA A 11 -13.84 -13.98 12.03
N GLU A 12 -12.52 -13.93 12.10
CA GLU A 12 -11.66 -13.71 10.94
C GLU A 12 -11.92 -14.81 9.89
N PRO A 13 -12.16 -14.45 8.61
CA PRO A 13 -12.40 -15.44 7.54
C PRO A 13 -11.10 -16.11 7.06
N TYR A 14 -10.12 -16.25 7.95
CA TYR A 14 -8.81 -16.85 7.71
C TYR A 14 -8.28 -17.47 9.01
N LYS A 15 -7.26 -18.32 8.88
CA LYS A 15 -6.50 -18.86 10.02
C LYS A 15 -5.09 -18.29 9.99
N ILE A 16 -4.51 -18.04 11.16
CA ILE A 16 -3.11 -17.61 11.27
C ILE A 16 -2.21 -18.75 10.81
N LYS A 17 -1.37 -18.49 9.81
CA LYS A 17 -0.41 -19.45 9.23
C LYS A 17 1.02 -19.21 9.72
N MET A 18 1.37 -17.95 9.95
CA MET A 18 2.69 -17.48 10.41
C MET A 18 2.47 -16.30 11.38
N VAL A 19 3.39 -16.12 12.32
CA VAL A 19 3.40 -15.00 13.26
C VAL A 19 4.74 -14.28 13.20
N GLU A 20 4.74 -12.97 13.42
CA GLU A 20 5.92 -12.17 13.70
C GLU A 20 5.95 -11.85 15.20
N SER A 21 7.13 -11.97 15.82
CA SER A 21 7.26 -11.70 17.25
C SER A 21 7.22 -10.19 17.52
N VAL A 22 6.35 -9.78 18.44
CA VAL A 22 6.28 -8.38 18.91
C VAL A 22 6.85 -8.25 20.31
N ARG A 23 7.46 -7.10 20.59
CA ARG A 23 7.96 -6.73 21.92
C ARG A 23 7.02 -5.72 22.56
N ILE A 24 6.78 -5.86 23.86
CA ILE A 24 6.09 -4.85 24.66
C ILE A 24 7.16 -4.07 25.46
N PRO A 25 7.58 -2.88 25.00
CA PRO A 25 8.55 -2.06 25.74
C PRO A 25 7.94 -1.55 27.04
N THR A 26 8.76 -1.37 28.09
CA THR A 26 8.29 -0.76 29.34
C THR A 26 7.89 0.70 29.14
N TYR A 27 7.22 1.30 30.11
CA TYR A 27 6.88 2.72 30.07
C TYR A 27 8.13 3.60 29.94
N GLU A 28 9.17 3.30 30.71
CA GLU A 28 10.44 4.03 30.73
C GLU A 28 11.17 3.94 29.39
N GLU A 29 11.14 2.77 28.75
CA GLU A 29 11.70 2.56 27.40
C GLU A 29 10.96 3.39 26.36
N ARG A 30 9.62 3.40 26.40
CA ARG A 30 8.81 4.23 25.49
C ARG A 30 9.07 5.72 25.69
N VAL A 31 9.13 6.19 26.94
CA VAL A 31 9.43 7.59 27.27
C VAL A 31 10.80 8.01 26.76
N ARG A 32 11.79 7.12 26.84
CA ARG A 32 13.12 7.37 26.29
C ARG A 32 13.10 7.41 24.77
N ALA A 33 12.51 6.42 24.13
CA ALA A 33 12.44 6.31 22.67
C ALA A 33 11.73 7.52 22.05
N ILE A 34 10.60 7.98 22.61
CA ILE A 34 9.88 9.14 22.07
C ILE A 34 10.65 10.46 22.26
N LYS A 35 11.42 10.60 23.34
CA LYS A 35 12.31 11.74 23.55
C LYS A 35 13.45 11.76 22.54
N GLU A 36 14.10 10.61 22.32
CA GLU A 36 15.16 10.45 21.31
C GLU A 36 14.64 10.71 19.89
N ALA A 37 13.39 10.32 19.60
CA ALA A 37 12.70 10.60 18.34
C ALA A 37 12.19 12.05 18.22
N GLY A 38 12.49 12.94 19.17
CA GLY A 38 12.05 14.34 19.13
C GLY A 38 10.53 14.49 19.17
N TYR A 39 9.83 13.58 19.87
CA TYR A 39 8.37 13.49 19.93
C TYR A 39 7.67 13.29 18.57
N ASN A 40 8.39 12.82 17.55
CA ASN A 40 7.85 12.48 16.25
C ASN A 40 7.82 10.96 16.06
N THR A 41 6.62 10.38 15.94
CA THR A 41 6.46 8.92 15.78
C THR A 41 7.06 8.37 14.49
N PHE A 42 7.21 9.19 13.43
CA PHE A 42 7.91 8.78 12.21
C PHE A 42 9.39 8.43 12.43
N LEU A 43 9.99 8.90 13.52
CA LEU A 43 11.39 8.67 13.85
C LEU A 43 11.59 7.56 14.90
N LEU A 44 10.51 6.93 15.36
CA LEU A 44 10.60 5.75 16.22
C LEU A 44 11.16 4.56 15.45
N ARG A 45 11.97 3.74 16.12
CA ARG A 45 12.39 2.44 15.59
C ARG A 45 11.26 1.45 15.76
N SER A 46 11.00 0.60 14.76
CA SER A 46 9.90 -0.38 14.79
C SER A 46 9.94 -1.29 16.03
N ARG A 47 11.13 -1.72 16.46
CA ARG A 47 11.32 -2.56 17.66
C ARG A 47 10.84 -1.92 18.98
N ASP A 48 10.67 -0.60 18.99
CA ASP A 48 10.21 0.17 20.15
C ASP A 48 8.70 0.48 20.06
N VAL A 49 8.01 -0.06 19.05
CA VAL A 49 6.57 0.04 18.80
C VAL A 49 5.92 -1.33 18.99
N TYR A 50 4.90 -1.42 19.85
CA TYR A 50 4.19 -2.68 20.11
C TYR A 50 3.13 -2.98 19.03
N ILE A 51 2.28 -2.00 18.72
CA ILE A 51 1.27 -2.07 17.67
C ILE A 51 1.49 -0.87 16.78
N ASP A 52 1.88 -1.12 15.54
CA ASP A 52 2.14 -0.06 14.57
C ASP A 52 0.89 0.23 13.74
N LEU A 53 0.34 1.43 13.92
CA LEU A 53 -0.82 1.95 13.21
C LEU A 53 -0.47 3.19 12.38
N LEU A 54 0.82 3.38 12.05
CA LEU A 54 1.29 4.54 11.31
C LEU A 54 0.69 4.59 9.90
N THR A 55 0.58 3.44 9.23
CA THR A 55 0.05 3.31 7.88
C THR A 55 -0.38 1.88 7.58
N ASP A 56 -1.32 1.75 6.65
CA ASP A 56 -1.72 0.51 5.98
C ASP A 56 -0.89 0.20 4.72
N SER A 57 -0.01 1.13 4.30
CA SER A 57 0.81 1.00 3.10
C SER A 57 1.97 0.01 3.28
N GLY A 58 1.82 -1.19 2.74
CA GLY A 58 2.89 -2.20 2.70
C GLY A 58 3.07 -2.98 4.02
N THR A 59 2.16 -2.81 4.97
CA THR A 59 2.18 -3.45 6.31
C THR A 59 1.19 -4.61 6.43
N SER A 60 0.67 -5.10 5.31
CA SER A 60 -0.30 -6.21 5.25
C SER A 60 0.36 -7.58 5.44
N ALA A 61 -0.37 -8.53 6.04
CA ALA A 61 0.03 -9.93 6.07
C ALA A 61 -0.38 -10.66 4.78
N MET A 62 0.58 -11.24 4.08
CA MET A 62 0.32 -12.06 2.89
C MET A 62 -0.22 -13.46 3.25
N SER A 63 -1.07 -14.01 2.39
CA SER A 63 -1.51 -15.41 2.44
C SER A 63 -0.38 -16.38 2.07
N ASP A 64 -0.57 -17.66 2.39
CA ASP A 64 0.37 -18.72 1.97
C ASP A 64 0.45 -18.88 0.46
N ARG A 65 -0.64 -18.61 -0.28
CA ARG A 65 -0.63 -18.59 -1.75
C ARG A 65 0.25 -17.48 -2.32
N GLN A 66 0.25 -16.29 -1.70
CA GLN A 66 1.12 -15.19 -2.12
C GLN A 66 2.59 -15.53 -1.84
N TRP A 67 2.89 -16.12 -0.67
CA TRP A 67 4.24 -16.64 -0.39
C TRP A 67 4.68 -17.73 -1.38
N ALA A 68 3.78 -18.63 -1.79
CA ALA A 68 4.07 -19.61 -2.84
C ALA A 68 4.38 -18.92 -4.19
N GLY A 69 3.63 -17.87 -4.54
CA GLY A 69 3.89 -17.06 -5.73
C GLY A 69 5.27 -16.40 -5.71
N LEU A 70 5.73 -15.91 -4.56
CA LEU A 70 7.09 -15.37 -4.41
C LEU A 70 8.19 -16.40 -4.69
N MET A 71 7.96 -17.67 -4.33
CA MET A 71 8.92 -18.75 -4.60
C MET A 71 8.93 -19.19 -6.08
N LEU A 72 8.00 -18.70 -6.89
CA LEU A 72 7.84 -18.98 -8.32
C LEU A 72 8.14 -17.73 -9.17
N GLY A 73 8.95 -16.80 -8.64
CA GLY A 73 9.39 -15.62 -9.36
C GLY A 73 10.24 -15.98 -10.59
N ASP A 74 9.77 -15.55 -11.76
CA ASP A 74 10.51 -15.46 -13.01
C ASP A 74 11.17 -14.08 -13.11
N GLU A 75 12.45 -14.06 -12.75
CA GLU A 75 13.30 -12.86 -12.67
C GLU A 75 13.89 -12.45 -14.03
N ALA A 76 13.28 -12.87 -15.14
CA ALA A 76 13.68 -12.45 -16.47
C ALA A 76 13.54 -10.92 -16.65
N TYR A 77 14.57 -10.30 -17.23
CA TYR A 77 14.60 -8.85 -17.46
C TYR A 77 13.51 -8.36 -18.41
N ALA A 78 13.10 -9.19 -19.37
CA ALA A 78 12.02 -8.91 -20.31
C ALA A 78 11.21 -10.18 -20.57
N GLY A 79 9.88 -10.05 -20.60
CA GLY A 79 8.98 -11.17 -20.88
C GLY A 79 8.75 -12.12 -19.69
N SER A 80 8.88 -11.64 -18.46
CA SER A 80 8.57 -12.43 -17.26
C SER A 80 7.13 -12.98 -17.29
N GLU A 81 6.97 -14.26 -16.99
CA GLU A 81 5.66 -14.91 -16.86
C GLU A 81 4.81 -14.24 -15.76
N ASN A 82 5.43 -13.70 -14.71
CA ASN A 82 4.70 -13.00 -13.66
C ASN A 82 4.13 -11.65 -14.13
N PHE A 83 4.77 -10.98 -15.10
CA PHE A 83 4.20 -9.78 -15.70
C PHE A 83 2.93 -10.10 -16.48
N TYR A 84 2.92 -11.15 -17.30
CA TYR A 84 1.71 -11.54 -18.04
C TYR A 84 0.59 -12.00 -17.11
N PHE A 85 0.90 -12.67 -16.00
CA PHE A 85 -0.08 -12.96 -14.96
C PHE A 85 -0.69 -11.69 -14.34
N LEU A 86 0.14 -10.68 -14.04
CA LEU A 86 -0.32 -9.39 -13.51
C LEU A 86 -1.20 -8.65 -14.54
N GLU A 87 -0.75 -8.54 -15.79
CA GLU A 87 -1.47 -7.89 -16.88
C GLU A 87 -2.85 -8.52 -17.07
N GLU A 88 -2.90 -9.85 -17.14
CA GLU A 88 -4.14 -10.60 -17.28
C GLU A 88 -5.10 -10.35 -16.11
N THR A 89 -4.57 -10.39 -14.88
CA THR A 89 -5.37 -10.14 -13.67
C THR A 89 -5.94 -8.73 -13.66
N VAL A 90 -5.14 -7.71 -13.97
CA VAL A 90 -5.61 -6.31 -14.05
C VAL A 90 -6.68 -6.17 -15.13
N ARG A 91 -6.51 -6.81 -16.29
CA ARG A 91 -7.50 -6.81 -17.36
C ARG A 91 -8.80 -7.48 -16.95
N GLN A 92 -8.75 -8.60 -16.24
CA GLN A 92 -9.94 -9.32 -15.76
C GLN A 92 -10.69 -8.55 -14.66
N VAL A 93 -9.97 -7.93 -13.72
CA VAL A 93 -10.57 -7.26 -12.55
C VAL A 93 -11.01 -5.83 -12.88
N TYR A 94 -10.21 -5.08 -13.64
CA TYR A 94 -10.45 -3.65 -13.91
C TYR A 94 -10.87 -3.36 -15.36
N GLY A 95 -10.65 -4.26 -16.32
CA GLY A 95 -11.03 -4.07 -17.72
C GLY A 95 -10.10 -3.15 -18.53
N TYR A 96 -8.96 -2.71 -17.98
CA TYR A 96 -8.02 -1.86 -18.72
C TYR A 96 -7.29 -2.63 -19.82
N ARG A 97 -7.10 -1.98 -20.97
CA ARG A 97 -6.44 -2.57 -22.15
C ARG A 97 -4.92 -2.65 -22.00
N TYR A 98 -4.30 -1.68 -21.32
CA TYR A 98 -2.85 -1.57 -21.18
C TYR A 98 -2.47 -1.42 -19.72
N VAL A 99 -1.35 -2.05 -19.35
CA VAL A 99 -0.82 -2.07 -17.98
C VAL A 99 0.66 -1.74 -18.03
N VAL A 100 1.10 -0.82 -17.16
CA VAL A 100 2.52 -0.53 -16.95
C VAL A 100 2.79 -0.69 -15.46
N PRO A 101 3.54 -1.73 -15.03
CA PRO A 101 3.84 -1.92 -13.62
C PRO A 101 4.82 -0.84 -13.16
N THR A 102 4.62 -0.39 -11.93
CA THR A 102 5.54 0.51 -11.23
C THR A 102 5.82 -0.07 -9.85
N HIS A 103 6.90 0.38 -9.21
CA HIS A 103 7.27 -0.15 -7.89
C HIS A 103 6.24 0.19 -6.80
N GLN A 104 5.47 1.28 -6.94
CA GLN A 104 4.34 1.66 -6.07
C GLN A 104 3.53 2.84 -6.66
N GLY A 105 2.46 3.24 -5.96
CA GLY A 105 1.52 4.28 -6.42
C GLY A 105 2.15 5.59 -6.90
N ARG A 106 3.06 6.20 -6.12
CA ARG A 106 3.65 7.50 -6.48
C ARG A 106 4.44 7.51 -7.79
N ALA A 107 4.99 6.37 -8.21
CA ALA A 107 5.66 6.26 -9.51
C ALA A 107 4.65 6.22 -10.66
N ALA A 108 3.50 5.57 -10.48
CA ALA A 108 2.42 5.64 -11.45
C ALA A 108 1.87 7.07 -11.56
N GLU A 109 1.70 7.76 -10.43
CA GLU A 109 1.32 9.19 -10.38
C GLU A 109 2.32 10.06 -11.15
N HIS A 110 3.62 9.86 -10.94
CA HIS A 110 4.65 10.60 -11.66
C HIS A 110 4.55 10.41 -13.18
N LEU A 111 4.45 9.17 -13.66
CA LEU A 111 4.35 8.88 -15.09
C LEU A 111 3.12 9.52 -15.71
N ILE A 112 1.94 9.31 -15.12
CA ILE A 112 0.69 9.82 -15.69
C ILE A 112 0.62 11.34 -15.68
N SER A 113 1.10 11.99 -14.60
CA SER A 113 1.19 13.44 -14.52
C SER A 113 2.11 14.02 -15.59
N ARG A 114 3.29 13.42 -15.80
CA ARG A 114 4.24 13.89 -16.83
C ARG A 114 3.75 13.68 -18.27
N ILE A 115 2.90 12.67 -18.50
CA ILE A 115 2.34 12.38 -19.82
C ILE A 115 1.16 13.31 -20.13
N LEU A 116 0.27 13.56 -19.16
CA LEU A 116 -1.03 14.18 -19.42
C LEU A 116 -1.11 15.67 -19.09
N ILE A 117 -0.31 16.17 -18.14
CA ILE A 117 -0.45 17.56 -17.64
C ILE A 117 0.45 18.50 -18.44
N LYS A 118 -0.12 19.65 -18.81
CA LYS A 118 0.61 20.81 -19.34
C LYS A 118 0.61 21.95 -18.30
N PRO A 119 1.64 22.81 -18.32
CA PRO A 119 1.66 23.99 -17.46
C PRO A 119 0.41 24.86 -17.64
N GLY A 120 -0.26 25.17 -16.53
CA GLY A 120 -1.50 25.95 -16.49
C GLY A 120 -2.79 25.12 -16.49
N ASP A 121 -2.71 23.80 -16.65
CA ASP A 121 -3.89 22.93 -16.53
C ASP A 121 -4.49 22.99 -15.11
N ILE A 122 -5.82 22.90 -15.04
CA ILE A 122 -6.57 22.80 -13.79
C ILE A 122 -7.02 21.35 -13.59
N ILE A 123 -6.71 20.77 -12.43
CA ILE A 123 -6.87 19.34 -12.17
C ILE A 123 -7.87 19.16 -11.02
N PRO A 124 -9.16 18.92 -11.34
CA PRO A 124 -10.17 18.73 -10.31
C PRO A 124 -10.00 17.39 -9.62
N GLY A 125 -10.09 17.38 -8.29
CA GLY A 125 -10.13 16.16 -7.49
C GLY A 125 -11.16 16.24 -6.38
N ASN A 126 -11.76 15.11 -6.04
CA ASN A 126 -12.69 14.97 -4.93
C ASN A 126 -11.96 14.88 -3.57
N MET A 127 -11.08 15.85 -3.29
CA MET A 127 -9.96 15.85 -2.33
C MET A 127 -8.63 15.38 -2.94
N TYR A 128 -7.52 15.65 -2.25
CA TYR A 128 -6.18 15.30 -2.70
C TYR A 128 -5.51 14.26 -1.79
N PHE A 129 -4.63 13.45 -2.37
CA PHE A 129 -3.60 12.72 -1.65
C PHE A 129 -2.24 13.41 -1.87
N THR A 130 -1.37 13.33 -0.86
CA THR A 130 -0.18 14.19 -0.76
C THR A 130 0.76 14.04 -1.95
N THR A 131 1.12 12.81 -2.34
CA THR A 131 2.02 12.57 -3.48
C THR A 131 1.34 12.83 -4.82
N THR A 132 0.03 12.56 -4.93
CA THR A 132 -0.73 12.83 -6.14
C THR A 132 -0.72 14.31 -6.49
N ARG A 133 -1.08 15.17 -5.51
CA ARG A 133 -1.06 16.63 -5.70
C ARG A 133 0.35 17.14 -6.00
N LEU A 134 1.36 16.63 -5.30
CA LEU A 134 2.75 16.99 -5.57
C LEU A 134 3.13 16.72 -7.03
N HIS A 135 2.82 15.53 -7.56
CA HIS A 135 3.17 15.20 -8.94
C HIS A 135 2.37 15.99 -9.98
N GLN A 136 1.13 16.37 -9.66
CA GLN A 136 0.33 17.26 -10.48
C GLN A 136 0.92 18.68 -10.56
N GLU A 137 1.27 19.26 -9.40
CA GLU A 137 1.86 20.60 -9.31
C GLU A 137 3.28 20.65 -9.89
N LEU A 138 4.09 19.59 -9.69
CA LEU A 138 5.41 19.45 -10.33
C LEU A 138 5.33 19.38 -11.86
N ALA A 139 4.21 18.90 -12.42
CA ALA A 139 3.97 18.92 -13.86
C ALA A 139 3.43 20.28 -14.36
N GLY A 140 3.21 21.25 -13.46
CA GLY A 140 2.73 22.60 -13.77
C GLY A 140 1.21 22.76 -13.73
N GLY A 141 0.48 21.75 -13.25
CA GLY A 141 -0.96 21.86 -13.03
C GLY A 141 -1.30 22.54 -11.71
N THR A 142 -2.55 23.00 -11.58
CA THR A 142 -3.12 23.52 -10.33
C THR A 142 -4.25 22.60 -9.88
N PHE A 143 -4.12 22.01 -8.70
CA PHE A 143 -5.18 21.19 -8.10
C PHE A 143 -6.36 22.07 -7.66
N VAL A 144 -7.59 21.63 -7.95
CA VAL A 144 -8.83 22.27 -7.49
C VAL A 144 -9.83 21.30 -6.89
#